data_AF-A0A7Z9JXY0-F1
#
_entry.id   AF-A0A7Z9JXY0-F1
#
_cell.length_a   1.000
_cell.length_b   1.000
_cell.length_c   1.000
_cell.angle_alpha   90.00
_cell.angle_beta   90.00
_cell.angle_gamma   90.00
#
_symmetry.space_group_name_H-M   'P 1'
#
loop_
_entity.id
_entity.type
_entity.pdbx_description
1 polymer ?
#
loop_
_entity_poly.entity_id
_entity_poly.type
_entity_poly.pdbx_seq_one_letter_code
_entity_poly.pdbx_strand_id
1 'polypeptide(L)'
;MKLIKYLVWILLLMGSLVFLVQLNELNQFEGNALAIKIPFLTDMPEYENGFNVWMVLVMTLTAGVIIGFLLALFQIISHKSEVFSLKSKLRRVQVELDSLRNESIEDDFVLTDEVDDETL
;
A
#
# COMPACT_ATOMS: atom_id res chain seq x y z
N MET A 1 -6.48 -3.59 -16.41
CA MET A 1 -6.44 -2.16 -16.82
C MET A 1 -6.62 -1.29 -15.58
N LYS A 2 -5.81 -0.24 -15.37
CA LYS A 2 -5.88 0.60 -14.14
C LYS A 2 -7.28 1.19 -13.90
N LEU A 3 -7.97 1.58 -14.98
CA LEU A 3 -9.37 2.03 -14.97
C LEU A 3 -10.35 1.04 -14.34
N ILE A 4 -10.22 -0.26 -14.65
CA ILE A 4 -11.13 -1.29 -14.12
C ILE A 4 -11.00 -1.42 -12.59
N LYS A 5 -9.78 -1.23 -12.05
CA LYS A 5 -9.56 -1.27 -10.59
C LYS A 5 -10.29 -0.12 -9.90
N TYR A 6 -10.19 1.10 -10.44
CA TYR A 6 -10.88 2.26 -9.87
C TYR A 6 -12.40 2.14 -9.96
N LEU A 7 -12.91 1.59 -11.07
CA LEU A 7 -14.33 1.34 -11.24
C LEU A 7 -14.87 0.37 -10.18
N VAL A 8 -14.14 -0.71 -9.89
CA VAL A 8 -14.52 -1.67 -8.83
C VAL A 8 -14.53 -1.00 -7.46
N TRP A 9 -13.54 -0.17 -7.13
CA TRP A 9 -13.51 0.57 -5.86
C TRP A 9 -14.67 1.56 -5.72
N ILE A 10 -15.01 2.27 -6.80
CA ILE A 10 -16.16 3.18 -6.83
C ILE A 10 -17.47 2.43 -6.66
N LEU A 11 -17.62 1.29 -7.34
CA LEU A 11 -18.83 0.45 -7.24
C LEU A 11 -19.00 -0.10 -5.82
N LEU A 12 -17.91 -0.53 -5.18
CA LEU A 12 -17.93 -0.98 -3.79
C LEU A 12 -18.35 0.16 -2.84
N LEU A 13 -17.83 1.37 -3.05
CA LEU A 13 -18.17 2.54 -2.23
C LEU A 13 -19.65 2.94 -2.41
N MET A 14 -20.13 2.97 -3.66
CA MET A 14 -21.54 3.18 -3.97
C MET A 14 -22.44 2.10 -3.36
N GLY A 15 -22.04 0.82 -3.47
CA GLY A 15 -22.75 -0.30 -2.86
C GLY A 15 -22.84 -0.18 -1.34
N SER A 16 -21.76 0.27 -0.70
CA SER A 16 -21.76 0.51 0.75
C SER A 16 -22.69 1.65 1.16
N LEU A 17 -22.79 2.72 0.36
CA LEU A 17 -23.74 3.81 0.59
C LEU A 17 -25.20 3.34 0.46
N VAL A 18 -25.51 2.60 -0.61
CA VAL A 18 -26.85 2.05 -0.83
C VAL A 18 -27.22 1.08 0.29
N PHE A 19 -26.29 0.20 0.69
CA PHE A 19 -26.47 -0.69 1.83
C PHE A 19 -26.79 0.08 3.11
N LEU A 20 -26.10 1.20 3.38
CA LEU A 20 -26.38 2.03 4.56
C LEU A 20 -27.78 2.61 4.57
N VAL A 21 -28.25 3.14 3.43
CA VAL A 21 -29.60 3.69 3.31
C VAL A 21 -30.63 2.59 3.55
N GLN A 22 -30.48 1.45 2.88
CA GLN A 22 -31.38 0.31 3.03
C GLN A 22 -31.39 -0.23 4.46
N LEU A 23 -30.21 -0.32 5.09
CA LEU A 23 -30.07 -0.78 6.47
C LEU A 23 -30.73 0.19 7.45
N ASN A 24 -30.62 1.50 7.23
CA ASN A 24 -31.28 2.50 8.06
C ASN A 24 -32.81 2.44 7.92
N GLU A 25 -33.32 2.23 6.71
CA GLU A 25 -34.77 2.07 6.46
C GLU A 25 -35.33 0.80 7.14
N LEU A 26 -34.59 -0.31 7.10
CA LEU A 26 -35.02 -1.57 7.71
C LEU A 26 -34.91 -1.57 9.24
N ASN A 27 -34.06 -0.73 9.81
CA ASN A 27 -33.84 -0.63 11.26
C ASN A 27 -34.54 0.60 11.87
N GLN A 28 -35.80 0.83 11.50
CA GLN A 28 -36.68 1.81 12.14
C GLN A 28 -37.59 1.10 13.14
N PHE A 29 -37.70 1.63 14.36
CA PHE A 29 -38.62 1.08 15.37
C PHE A 29 -39.84 2.00 15.44
N GLU A 30 -41.01 1.51 15.02
CA GLU A 30 -42.28 2.27 15.01
C GLU A 30 -42.20 3.60 14.23
N GLY A 31 -41.38 3.66 13.18
CA GLY A 31 -41.17 4.88 12.37
C GLY A 31 -40.18 5.88 12.97
N ASN A 32 -39.61 5.60 14.15
CA ASN A 32 -38.54 6.38 14.75
C ASN A 32 -37.17 5.79 14.44
N ALA A 33 -36.17 6.66 14.29
CA ALA A 33 -34.78 6.25 14.11
C ALA A 33 -34.32 5.47 15.36
N LEU A 34 -33.76 4.28 15.14
CA LEU A 34 -33.26 3.46 16.24
C LEU A 34 -31.98 4.09 16.80
N ALA A 35 -31.93 4.23 18.13
CA ALA A 35 -30.80 4.82 18.85
C ALA A 35 -29.94 3.72 19.46
N ILE A 36 -28.62 3.78 19.22
CA ILE A 36 -27.62 2.89 19.81
C ILE A 36 -26.91 3.64 20.94
N LYS A 37 -26.82 2.99 22.10
CA LYS A 37 -25.97 3.42 23.20
C LYS A 37 -24.57 2.86 22.98
N ILE A 38 -23.59 3.74 22.75
CA ILE A 38 -22.19 3.34 22.64
C ILE A 38 -21.57 3.44 24.04
N PRO A 39 -21.01 2.35 24.59
CA PRO A 39 -20.28 2.39 25.86
C PRO A 39 -19.22 3.50 25.84
N PHE A 40 -18.98 4.18 26.96
CA PHE A 40 -18.03 5.32 27.13
C PHE A 40 -18.44 6.67 26.52
N LEU A 41 -19.45 6.73 25.64
CA LEU A 41 -19.96 8.01 25.09
C LEU A 41 -21.30 8.44 25.73
N THR A 42 -22.02 7.51 26.36
CA THR A 42 -23.29 7.79 27.04
C THR A 42 -23.15 8.46 28.40
N ASP A 43 -21.93 8.57 28.94
CA ASP A 43 -21.66 9.21 30.24
C ASP A 43 -21.66 10.76 30.13
N MET A 44 -21.77 11.29 28.91
CA MET A 44 -21.93 12.72 28.66
C MET A 44 -23.42 13.11 28.66
N PRO A 45 -23.81 14.20 29.35
CA PRO A 45 -25.22 14.59 29.51
C PRO A 45 -25.94 14.92 28.18
N GLU A 46 -25.20 15.22 27.12
CA GLU A 46 -25.75 15.51 25.78
C GLU A 46 -26.11 14.24 24.96
N TYR A 47 -25.67 13.05 25.40
CA TYR A 47 -25.79 11.80 24.65
C TYR A 47 -26.46 10.66 25.44
N GLU A 48 -27.17 10.97 26.54
CA GLU A 48 -27.87 9.99 27.38
C GLU A 48 -28.91 9.16 26.61
N ASN A 49 -29.54 9.78 25.60
CA ASN A 49 -30.53 9.16 24.73
C ASN A 49 -29.92 8.27 23.63
N GLY A 50 -28.59 8.17 23.55
CA GLY A 50 -27.88 7.40 22.54
C GLY A 50 -27.75 8.11 21.19
N PHE A 51 -27.06 7.47 20.26
CA PHE A 51 -26.82 7.98 18.91
C PHE A 51 -27.73 7.30 17.91
N ASN A 52 -28.28 8.06 16.97
CA ASN A 52 -28.99 7.46 15.84
C ASN A 52 -28.06 6.54 15.06
N VAL A 53 -28.55 5.34 14.69
CA VAL A 53 -27.79 4.31 13.98
C VAL A 53 -27.11 4.88 12.73
N TRP A 54 -27.81 5.70 11.95
CA TRP A 54 -27.24 6.32 10.75
C TRP A 54 -25.99 7.16 11.04
N MET A 55 -25.97 7.88 12.16
CA MET A 55 -24.85 8.75 12.53
C MET A 55 -23.61 7.90 12.87
N VAL A 56 -23.80 6.82 13.62
CA VAL A 56 -22.74 5.87 13.98
C VAL A 56 -22.21 5.16 12.73
N LEU A 57 -23.10 4.79 11.81
CA LEU A 57 -22.73 4.16 10.55
C LEU A 57 -21.90 5.09 9.65
N VAL A 58 -22.29 6.37 9.53
CA VAL A 58 -21.49 7.35 8.75
C VAL A 58 -20.13 7.60 9.42
N MET A 59 -20.09 7.72 10.74
CA MET A 59 -18.85 7.91 11.51
C MET A 59 -17.88 6.75 11.30
N THR A 60 -18.36 5.52 11.43
CA THR A 60 -17.54 4.31 11.27
C THR A 60 -17.07 4.12 9.82
N LEU A 61 -17.93 4.40 8.83
CA LEU A 61 -17.55 4.39 7.42
C LEU A 61 -16.44 5.41 7.13
N THR A 62 -16.59 6.63 7.63
CA THR A 62 -15.61 7.71 7.42
C THR A 62 -14.28 7.36 8.07
N ALA A 63 -14.30 6.83 9.30
CA ALA A 63 -13.10 6.33 9.97
C ALA A 63 -12.41 5.21 9.16
N GLY A 64 -13.18 4.27 8.63
CA GLY A 64 -12.67 3.19 7.77
C GLY A 64 -12.00 3.72 6.50
N VAL A 65 -12.60 4.71 5.83
CA VAL A 65 -12.00 5.36 4.64
C VAL A 65 -10.68 6.06 4.99
N ILE A 66 -10.61 6.78 6.11
CA ILE A 66 -9.39 7.45 6.57
C ILE A 66 -8.28 6.42 6.86
N ILE A 67 -8.59 5.35 7.58
CA ILE A 67 -7.64 4.27 7.87
C ILE A 67 -7.16 3.62 6.57
N GLY A 68 -8.07 3.32 5.64
CA GLY A 68 -7.74 2.78 4.33
C GLY A 68 -6.80 3.69 3.53
N PHE A 69 -7.02 5.00 3.59
CA PHE A 69 -6.15 5.98 2.96
C PHE A 69 -4.75 6.01 3.59
N LEU A 70 -4.65 5.98 4.93
CA LEU A 70 -3.37 5.91 5.63
C LEU A 70 -2.58 4.65 5.25
N LEU A 71 -3.24 3.49 5.20
CA LEU A 71 -2.62 2.23 4.77
C LEU A 71 -2.12 2.32 3.32
N ALA A 72 -2.91 2.91 2.41
CA ALA A 72 -2.50 3.12 1.03
C ALA A 72 -1.27 4.03 0.93
N LEU A 73 -1.17 5.08 1.76
CA LEU A 73 0.01 5.94 1.82
C LEU A 73 1.26 5.15 2.24
N PHE A 74 1.16 4.35 3.31
CA PHE A 74 2.27 3.51 3.75
C PHE A 74 2.69 2.50 2.67
N GLN A 75 1.74 1.87 1.97
CA GLN A 75 2.03 0.99 0.85
C GLN A 75 2.78 1.72 -0.28
N ILE A 76 2.31 2.91 -0.69
CA ILE A 76 3.00 3.72 -1.71
C ILE A 76 4.44 4.02 -1.31
N ILE A 77 4.67 4.38 -0.05
CA ILE A 77 6.01 4.72 0.46
C ILE A 77 6.92 3.48 0.45
N SER A 78 6.42 2.34 0.93
CA SER A 78 7.16 1.06 0.93
C SER A 78 7.55 0.63 -0.48
N HIS A 79 6.61 0.68 -1.43
CA HIS A 79 6.87 0.32 -2.82
C HIS A 79 7.91 1.25 -3.48
N LYS A 80 7.89 2.55 -3.17
CA LYS A 80 8.85 3.50 -3.75
C LYS A 80 10.28 3.24 -3.26
N SER A 81 10.44 2.86 -1.98
CA SER A 81 11.74 2.47 -1.41
C SER A 81 12.32 1.23 -2.11
N GLU A 82 11.50 0.21 -2.30
CA GLU A 82 11.89 -1.01 -3.01
C GLU A 82 12.32 -0.70 -4.45
N VAL A 83 11.50 0.02 -5.21
CA VAL A 83 11.80 0.39 -6.61
C VAL A 83 13.11 1.17 -6.71
N PHE A 84 13.38 2.08 -5.79
CA PHE A 84 14.63 2.84 -5.77
C PHE A 84 15.84 1.94 -5.50
N SER A 85 15.72 1.00 -4.55
CA SER A 85 16.80 0.05 -4.24
C SER A 85 17.10 -0.89 -5.42
N LEU A 86 16.06 -1.40 -6.10
CA LEU A 86 16.22 -2.25 -7.28
C LEU A 86 16.87 -1.48 -8.42
N LYS A 87 16.45 -0.22 -8.66
CA LYS A 87 17.05 0.64 -9.68
C LYS A 87 18.54 0.91 -9.41
N SER A 88 18.91 1.10 -8.14
CA SER A 88 20.30 1.28 -7.72
C SER A 88 21.13 0.00 -7.94
N LYS A 89 20.62 -1.16 -7.52
CA LYS A 89 21.27 -2.46 -7.76
C LYS A 89 21.46 -2.75 -9.25
N LEU A 90 20.44 -2.50 -10.07
CA LEU A 90 20.51 -2.70 -11.52
C LEU A 90 21.60 -1.82 -12.14
N ARG A 91 21.66 -0.52 -11.77
CA ARG A 91 22.71 0.38 -12.24
C ARG A 91 24.10 -0.11 -11.83
N ARG A 92 24.27 -0.62 -10.61
CA ARG A 92 25.54 -1.17 -10.14
C ARG A 92 25.96 -2.41 -10.94
N VAL A 93 25.06 -3.37 -11.12
CA VAL A 93 25.32 -4.57 -11.95
C VAL A 93 25.64 -4.20 -13.39
N GLN A 94 24.99 -3.18 -13.94
CA GLN A 94 25.30 -2.68 -15.28
C GLN A 94 26.70 -2.07 -15.36
N VAL A 95 27.13 -1.31 -14.35
CA VAL A 95 28.50 -0.77 -14.26
C VAL A 95 29.52 -1.88 -14.07
N GLU A 96 29.24 -2.87 -13.22
CA GLU A 96 30.11 -4.04 -13.05
C GLU A 96 30.24 -4.84 -14.36
N LEU A 97 29.15 -5.03 -15.10
CA LEU A 97 29.16 -5.69 -16.40
C LEU A 97 29.92 -4.88 -17.46
N ASP A 98 29.70 -3.57 -17.54
CA ASP A 98 30.44 -2.70 -18.46
C ASP A 98 31.94 -2.66 -18.11
N SER A 99 32.29 -2.73 -16.82
CA SER A 99 33.66 -2.85 -16.34
C SER A 99 34.29 -4.17 -16.77
N LEU A 100 33.61 -5.30 -16.54
CA LEU A 100 34.09 -6.63 -16.96
C LEU A 100 34.16 -6.77 -18.49
N ARG A 101 33.29 -6.08 -19.24
CA ARG A 101 33.37 -6.03 -20.70
C ARG A 101 34.55 -5.18 -21.19
N ASN A 102 34.92 -4.17 -20.41
CA ASN A 102 36.00 -3.24 -20.74
C ASN A 102 37.33 -3.58 -20.04
N GLU A 103 37.35 -4.67 -19.27
CA GLU A 103 38.55 -5.31 -18.76
C GLU A 103 39.12 -6.13 -19.92
N SER A 104 40.17 -5.59 -20.54
CA SER A 104 40.95 -6.29 -21.56
C SER A 104 41.58 -7.55 -20.95
N ILE A 105 41.48 -8.68 -21.65
CA ILE A 105 42.15 -9.96 -21.35
C ILE A 105 43.70 -9.85 -21.35
N GLU A 106 44.25 -8.64 -21.31
CA GLU A 106 45.65 -8.33 -21.59
C GLU A 106 46.49 -8.08 -20.32
N ASP A 107 45.86 -7.95 -19.14
CA ASP A 107 46.57 -7.62 -17.89
C ASP A 107 47.07 -8.83 -17.08
N ASP A 108 46.82 -10.09 -17.50
CA ASP A 108 47.20 -11.27 -16.70
C ASP A 108 47.83 -12.44 -17.49
N PHE A 109 48.36 -12.19 -18.69
CA PHE A 109 49.23 -13.17 -19.37
C PHE A 109 50.70 -12.80 -19.21
N VAL A 110 51.24 -13.02 -18.00
CA VAL A 110 52.70 -13.13 -17.83
C VAL A 110 53.12 -14.45 -18.46
N LEU A 111 53.50 -14.43 -19.74
CA LEU A 111 54.31 -15.49 -20.33
C LEU A 111 55.66 -15.47 -19.60
N THR A 112 55.78 -16.25 -18.53
CA THR A 112 57.09 -16.78 -18.14
C THR A 112 57.55 -17.67 -19.27
N ASP A 113 58.25 -17.10 -20.24
CA ASP A 113 59.12 -17.86 -21.12
C ASP A 113 60.18 -18.51 -20.21
N GLU A 114 59.97 -19.78 -19.89
CA GLU A 114 61.06 -20.70 -19.58
C GLU A 114 61.95 -20.75 -20.83
N VAL A 115 62.89 -19.80 -20.95
CA VAL A 115 64.02 -19.98 -21.86
C VAL A 115 64.99 -20.92 -21.18
N ASP A 116 64.71 -22.20 -21.39
CA ASP A 116 65.67 -23.29 -21.35
C ASP A 116 66.68 -23.02 -22.47
N ASP A 117 67.91 -22.63 -22.12
CA ASP A 117 69.08 -22.76 -22.99
C ASP A 117 70.34 -22.77 -22.11
N GLU A 118 70.68 -23.98 -21.65
CA GLU A 118 72.08 -24.37 -21.57
C GLU A 118 72.72 -24.15 -22.95
N THR A 119 73.79 -23.34 -23.06
CA THR A 119 74.99 -23.68 -23.85
C THR A 119 76.06 -22.57 -23.84
N LEU A 120 77.23 -22.95 -23.31
CA LEU A 120 78.61 -22.47 -23.55
C LEU A 120 79.07 -21.12 -22.95
#